data_AF-A0A1H5PIY0-F1
#
_entry.id   AF-A0A1H5PIY0-F1
#
_cell.length_a   1.000
_cell.length_b   1.000
_cell.length_c   1.000
_cell.angle_alpha   90.00
_cell.angle_beta   90.00
_cell.angle_gamma   90.00
#
_symmetry.space_group_name_H-M   'P 1'
#
loop_
_entity.id
_entity.type
_entity.pdbx_description
1 polymer ?
#
loop_
_entity_poly.entity_id
_entity_poly.type
_entity_poly.pdbx_seq_one_letter_code
_entity_poly.pdbx_strand_id
1 'polypeptide(L)'
;MREEPEAEPRTTSDFDNQDPDEMLKELHEYQLLGKCFETLNYYEMMGRGWLIEHPLTLVEGHSEKLRRAQRELDASVALARSQGTAWTDIAQALGVNVEEARNRFTATD
;
A
#
# COMPACT_ATOMS: atom_id res chain seq x y z
N MET A 1 11.54 16.43 -9.51
CA MET A 1 10.10 16.09 -9.50
C MET A 1 10.02 14.72 -10.17
N ARG A 2 9.63 13.67 -9.47
CA ARG A 2 9.51 12.32 -10.01
C ARG A 2 8.09 12.21 -10.57
N GLU A 3 7.94 11.81 -11.83
CA GLU A 3 6.63 11.61 -12.45
C GLU A 3 5.89 10.50 -11.69
N GLU A 4 4.67 10.78 -11.24
CA GLU A 4 3.80 9.82 -10.56
C GLU A 4 3.42 8.70 -11.55
N PRO A 5 3.34 7.42 -11.14
CA PRO A 5 2.94 6.35 -12.03
C PRO A 5 1.45 6.48 -12.38
N GLU A 6 1.17 6.99 -13.58
CA GLU A 6 -0.16 6.98 -14.17
C GLU A 6 -0.48 5.54 -14.63
N ALA A 7 -1.60 5.01 -14.15
CA ALA A 7 -2.15 3.77 -14.69
C ALA A 7 -2.69 4.08 -16.10
N GLU A 8 -2.26 3.30 -17.11
CA GLU A 8 -2.70 3.53 -18.48
C GLU A 8 -4.19 3.18 -18.69
N PRO A 9 -4.84 3.85 -19.67
CA PRO A 9 -6.17 3.52 -20.14
C PRO A 9 -6.34 2.03 -20.49
N ARG A 10 -7.53 1.49 -20.19
CA ARG A 10 -8.07 0.18 -20.55
C ARG A 10 -8.00 -0.11 -22.05
N THR A 11 -8.22 0.90 -22.89
CA THR A 11 -8.05 0.88 -24.35
C THR A 11 -7.61 2.25 -24.90
N THR A 12 -7.18 2.33 -26.17
CA THR A 12 -6.83 3.61 -26.84
C THR A 12 -8.00 4.58 -27.02
N SER A 13 -9.21 4.23 -26.54
CA SER A 13 -10.47 4.91 -26.82
C SER A 13 -11.22 5.35 -25.55
N ASP A 14 -10.61 5.21 -24.38
CA ASP A 14 -11.32 5.42 -23.12
C ASP A 14 -11.83 6.86 -22.95
N PHE A 15 -11.13 7.83 -23.54
CA PHE A 15 -11.52 9.24 -23.58
C PHE A 15 -12.33 9.64 -24.83
N ASP A 16 -12.63 8.70 -25.73
CA ASP A 16 -13.34 9.03 -26.98
C ASP A 16 -14.84 9.25 -26.71
N ASN A 17 -15.38 10.37 -27.21
CA ASN A 17 -16.79 10.78 -27.06
C ASN A 17 -17.25 11.07 -25.62
N GLN A 18 -16.31 11.28 -24.69
CA GLN A 18 -16.63 11.75 -23.34
C GLN A 18 -16.74 13.28 -23.29
N ASP A 19 -17.57 13.78 -22.40
CA ASP A 19 -17.55 15.20 -22.06
C ASP A 19 -16.36 15.54 -21.12
N PRO A 20 -15.98 16.82 -20.98
CA PRO A 20 -14.85 17.21 -20.12
C PRO A 20 -14.97 16.78 -18.65
N ASP A 21 -16.19 16.68 -18.12
CA ASP A 21 -16.42 16.27 -16.73
C ASP A 21 -16.22 14.75 -16.57
N GLU A 22 -16.65 13.96 -17.56
CA GLU A 22 -16.41 12.51 -17.65
C GLU A 22 -14.92 12.20 -17.77
N MET A 23 -14.20 12.91 -18.64
CA MET A 23 -12.74 12.76 -18.80
C MET A 23 -12.00 13.10 -17.50
N LEU A 24 -12.41 14.17 -16.81
CA LEU A 24 -11.79 14.59 -15.55
C LEU A 24 -12.01 13.55 -14.44
N LYS A 25 -13.21 12.96 -14.40
CA LYS A 25 -13.54 11.89 -13.46
C LYS A 25 -12.68 10.65 -13.73
N GLU A 26 -12.58 10.23 -14.98
CA GLU A 26 -11.79 9.04 -15.33
C GLU A 26 -10.29 9.24 -15.06
N LEU A 27 -9.75 10.42 -15.37
CA LEU A 27 -8.37 10.77 -15.01
C LEU A 27 -8.14 10.67 -13.49
N HIS A 28 -9.09 11.15 -12.68
CA HIS A 28 -9.00 11.04 -11.23
C HIS A 28 -9.02 9.57 -10.75
N GLU A 29 -9.83 8.72 -11.36
CA GLU A 29 -9.91 7.29 -11.03
C GLU A 29 -8.60 6.55 -11.38
N TYR A 30 -7.96 6.87 -12.52
CA TYR A 30 -6.63 6.35 -12.86
C TYR A 30 -5.54 6.82 -11.90
N GLN A 31 -5.58 8.08 -11.44
CA GLN A 31 -4.67 8.59 -10.41
C GLN A 31 -4.83 7.85 -9.08
N LEU A 32 -6.07 7.57 -8.67
CA LEU A 32 -6.33 6.78 -7.46
C LEU A 32 -5.85 5.33 -7.63
N LEU A 33 -6.06 4.73 -8.79
CA LEU A 33 -5.57 3.39 -9.10
C LEU A 33 -4.04 3.32 -9.03
N GLY A 34 -3.34 4.33 -9.58
CA GLY A 34 -1.88 4.44 -9.47
C GLY A 34 -1.40 4.44 -8.02
N LYS A 35 -2.08 5.18 -7.13
CA LYS A 35 -1.78 5.21 -5.70
C LYS A 35 -1.99 3.87 -5.00
N CYS A 36 -2.89 3.02 -5.49
CA CYS A 36 -3.05 1.66 -4.94
C CYS A 36 -1.85 0.75 -5.19
N PHE A 37 -0.95 1.13 -6.12
CA PHE A 37 0.16 0.30 -6.59
C PHE A 37 1.48 1.08 -6.63
N GLU A 38 1.73 1.93 -5.63
CA GLU A 38 2.91 2.81 -5.55
C GLU A 38 4.26 2.08 -5.75
N THR A 39 4.33 0.80 -5.38
CA THR A 39 5.56 -0.01 -5.51
C THR A 39 5.72 -0.69 -6.87
N LEU A 40 4.70 -0.69 -7.72
CA LEU A 40 4.73 -1.33 -9.02
C LEU A 40 5.30 -0.39 -10.09
N ASN A 41 6.03 -0.95 -11.03
CA ASN A 41 6.49 -0.21 -12.21
C ASN A 41 5.41 -0.17 -13.30
N TYR A 42 5.63 0.67 -14.32
CA TYR A 42 4.72 0.85 -15.45
C TYR A 42 4.28 -0.46 -16.12
N TYR A 43 5.21 -1.39 -16.38
CA TYR A 43 4.87 -2.67 -17.04
C TYR A 43 3.99 -3.54 -16.15
N GLU A 44 4.16 -3.47 -14.83
CA GLU A 44 3.33 -4.18 -13.86
C GLU A 44 1.95 -3.55 -13.70
N MET A 45 1.82 -2.26 -14.04
CA MET A 45 0.57 -1.51 -14.05
C MET A 45 -0.25 -1.72 -15.33
N MET A 46 0.39 -2.12 -16.44
CA MET A 46 -0.32 -2.37 -17.70
C MET A 46 -1.43 -3.41 -17.51
N GLY A 47 -2.61 -3.11 -18.05
CA GLY A 47 -3.77 -3.98 -17.98
C GLY A 47 -4.45 -4.05 -16.61
N ARG A 48 -4.15 -3.13 -15.68
CA ARG A 48 -4.85 -3.03 -14.38
C ARG A 48 -6.02 -2.05 -14.37
N GLY A 49 -6.21 -1.26 -15.44
CA GLY A 49 -7.32 -0.29 -15.54
C GLY A 49 -8.71 -0.88 -15.28
N TRP A 50 -8.90 -2.18 -15.51
CA TRP A 50 -10.17 -2.85 -15.19
C TRP A 50 -10.55 -2.83 -13.70
N LEU A 51 -9.61 -2.59 -12.79
CA LEU A 51 -9.88 -2.48 -11.36
C LEU A 51 -10.66 -1.22 -11.00
N ILE A 52 -10.71 -0.20 -11.87
CA ILE A 52 -11.56 0.98 -11.70
C ILE A 52 -13.04 0.59 -11.67
N GLU A 53 -13.45 -0.39 -12.48
CA GLU A 53 -14.82 -0.89 -12.49
C GLU A 53 -15.14 -1.87 -11.35
N HIS A 54 -14.10 -2.44 -10.74
CA HIS A 54 -14.23 -3.43 -9.67
C HIS A 54 -13.39 -3.03 -8.44
N PRO A 55 -13.65 -1.85 -7.84
CA PRO A 55 -12.79 -1.30 -6.80
C PRO A 55 -12.81 -2.14 -5.51
N LEU A 56 -13.84 -2.97 -5.29
CA LEU A 56 -13.88 -3.88 -4.16
C LEU A 56 -12.78 -4.96 -4.22
N THR A 57 -12.34 -5.34 -5.42
CA THR A 57 -11.21 -6.25 -5.60
C THR A 57 -9.90 -5.64 -5.09
N LEU A 58 -9.77 -4.31 -5.06
CA LEU A 58 -8.60 -3.61 -4.52
C LEU A 58 -8.51 -3.72 -2.98
N VAL A 59 -9.63 -3.92 -2.29
CA VAL A 59 -9.67 -3.98 -0.82
C VAL A 59 -9.88 -5.41 -0.29
N GLU A 60 -10.28 -6.33 -1.16
CA GLU A 60 -10.56 -7.71 -0.79
C GLU A 60 -9.32 -8.39 -0.20
N GLY A 61 -9.49 -8.95 1.00
CA GLY A 61 -8.41 -9.62 1.73
C GLY A 61 -7.30 -8.71 2.26
N HIS A 62 -7.29 -7.40 1.97
CA HIS A 62 -6.27 -6.47 2.50
C HIS A 62 -6.31 -6.39 4.03
N SER A 63 -7.51 -6.43 4.63
CA SER A 63 -7.66 -6.43 6.08
C SER A 63 -7.02 -7.67 6.72
N GLU A 64 -7.18 -8.86 6.14
CA GLU A 64 -6.55 -10.07 6.68
C GLU A 64 -5.05 -10.10 6.42
N LYS A 65 -4.59 -9.65 5.25
CA LYS A 65 -3.15 -9.49 4.97
C LYS A 65 -2.50 -8.56 6.00
N LEU A 66 -3.14 -7.43 6.32
CA LEU A 66 -2.66 -6.49 7.33
C LEU A 66 -2.63 -7.11 8.73
N ARG A 67 -3.70 -7.80 9.14
CA ARG A 67 -3.73 -8.52 10.43
C ARG A 67 -2.63 -9.56 10.51
N ARG A 68 -2.40 -10.32 9.44
CA ARG A 68 -1.34 -11.32 9.37
C ARG A 68 0.04 -10.67 9.48
N ALA A 69 0.32 -9.64 8.71
CA ALA A 69 1.57 -8.90 8.77
C ALA A 69 1.83 -8.32 10.17
N GLN A 70 0.79 -7.83 10.85
CA GLN A 70 0.90 -7.35 12.24
C GLN A 70 1.30 -8.48 13.18
N ARG A 71 0.64 -9.65 13.13
CA ARG A 71 0.99 -10.81 13.98
C ARG A 71 2.43 -11.30 13.72
N GLU A 72 2.84 -11.33 12.46
CA GLU A 72 4.21 -11.72 12.06
C GLU A 72 5.24 -10.71 12.59
N LEU A 73 4.93 -9.41 12.54
CA LEU A 73 5.76 -8.35 13.10
C LEU A 73 5.87 -8.47 14.64
N ASP A 74 4.75 -8.66 15.34
CA ASP A 74 4.73 -8.83 16.81
C ASP A 74 5.61 -10.01 17.24
N ALA A 75 5.46 -11.16 16.56
CA ALA A 75 6.26 -12.36 16.83
C ALA A 75 7.75 -12.13 16.55
N SER A 76 8.09 -11.38 15.49
CA SER A 76 9.48 -11.06 15.14
C SER A 76 10.14 -10.16 16.19
N VAL A 77 9.41 -9.16 16.71
CA VAL A 77 9.88 -8.29 17.79
C VAL A 77 10.03 -9.09 19.09
N ALA A 78 9.06 -9.93 19.45
CA ALA A 78 9.14 -10.79 20.62
C ALA A 78 10.36 -11.74 20.55
N LEU A 79 10.63 -12.33 19.38
CA LEU A 79 11.81 -13.16 19.15
C LEU A 79 13.11 -12.37 19.36
N ALA A 80 13.25 -11.19 18.76
CA ALA A 80 14.43 -10.33 18.93
C ALA A 80 14.65 -9.96 20.41
N ARG A 81 13.56 -9.63 21.12
CA ARG A 81 13.60 -9.35 22.56
C ARG A 81 14.04 -10.56 23.37
N SER A 82 13.54 -11.75 23.04
CA SER A 82 13.92 -13.00 23.72
C SER A 82 15.40 -13.36 23.53
N GLN A 83 16.01 -12.91 22.43
CA GLN A 83 17.43 -13.07 22.13
C GLN A 83 18.32 -11.97 22.74
N GLY A 84 17.73 -11.02 23.47
CA GLY A 84 18.47 -9.96 24.15
C GLY A 84 18.73 -8.71 23.30
N THR A 85 18.16 -8.60 22.09
CA THR A 85 18.31 -7.39 21.25
C THR A 85 17.75 -6.16 21.97
N ALA A 86 18.53 -5.07 21.98
CA ALA A 86 18.14 -3.85 22.67
C ALA A 86 16.97 -3.14 21.96
N TRP A 87 16.14 -2.43 22.74
CA TRP A 87 15.04 -1.64 22.18
C TRP A 87 15.50 -0.54 21.21
N THR A 88 16.72 -0.04 21.37
CA THR A 88 17.34 0.91 20.45
C THR A 88 17.50 0.32 19.06
N ASP A 89 18.00 -0.91 18.98
CA ASP A 89 18.30 -1.58 17.71
C ASP A 89 17.01 -2.02 17.02
N ILE A 90 16.03 -2.49 17.80
CA ILE A 90 14.69 -2.82 17.31
C ILE A 90 14.00 -1.57 16.75
N ALA A 91 14.02 -0.46 17.50
CA ALA A 91 13.41 0.79 17.04
C ALA A 91 14.07 1.32 15.75
N GLN A 92 15.40 1.25 15.67
CA GLN A 92 16.15 1.60 14.47
C GLN A 92 15.75 0.72 13.27
N ALA A 93 15.63 -0.59 13.45
CA ALA A 93 15.22 -1.51 12.39
C ALA A 93 13.78 -1.26 11.91
N LEU A 94 12.90 -0.83 12.81
CA LEU A 94 11.51 -0.48 12.51
C LEU A 94 11.34 0.94 11.93
N GLY A 95 12.38 1.78 11.99
CA GLY A 95 12.29 3.19 11.58
C GLY A 95 11.43 4.05 12.51
N VAL A 96 11.27 3.65 13.77
CA VAL A 96 10.49 4.37 14.80
C VAL A 96 11.38 4.78 15.96
N ASN A 97 10.86 5.61 16.87
CA ASN A 97 11.59 5.93 18.09
C ASN A 97 11.44 4.81 19.15
N VAL A 98 12.34 4.81 20.14
CA VAL A 98 12.42 3.76 21.17
C VAL A 98 11.18 3.69 22.04
N GLU A 99 10.57 4.83 22.37
CA GLU A 99 9.38 4.90 23.20
C GLU A 99 8.17 4.31 22.47
N GLU A 100 8.00 4.63 21.19
CA GLU A 100 6.98 4.06 20.32
C GLU A 100 7.13 2.54 20.19
N ALA A 101 8.35 2.05 19.93
CA ALA A 101 8.62 0.61 19.87
C ALA A 101 8.26 -0.11 21.18
N ARG A 102 8.63 0.48 22.33
CA ARG A 102 8.25 -0.09 23.64
C ARG A 102 6.73 -0.10 23.79
N ASN A 103 6.09 1.07 23.70
CA ASN A 103 4.66 1.20 23.91
C ASN A 103 3.84 0.26 23.03
N ARG A 104 4.26 0.06 21.78
CA ARG A 104 3.57 -0.82 20.82
C ARG A 104 3.75 -2.30 21.14
N PHE A 105 4.94 -2.73 21.56
CA PHE A 105 5.29 -4.16 21.62
C PHE A 105 5.52 -4.70 23.03
N THR A 106 5.39 -3.88 24.09
CA THR A 106 5.39 -4.36 25.48
C THR A 106 4.01 -4.41 26.12
N ALA A 107 2.97 -3.86 25.47
CA ALA A 107 1.62 -3.81 26.01
C ALA A 107 0.83 -5.14 25.90
N THR A 108 1.51 -6.25 25.60
CA THR A 108 0.88 -7.56 25.31
C THR A 108 1.34 -8.65 26.29
N ASP A 109 1.43 -8.32 27.57
CA ASP A 109 1.45 -9.29 28.69
C ASP A 109 0.22 -9.07 29.57
#